data_AF-A0ABD0YNB4-F1
#
_entry.id   AF-A0ABD0YNB4-F1
#
_cell.length_a   1.000
_cell.length_b   1.000
_cell.length_c   1.000
_cell.angle_alpha   90.00
_cell.angle_beta   90.00
_cell.angle_gamma   90.00
#
_symmetry.space_group_name_H-M   'P 1'
#
loop_
_entity.id
_entity.type
_entity.pdbx_description
1 polymer ?
#
loop_
_entity_poly.entity_id
_entity_poly.type
_entity_poly.pdbx_seq_one_letter_code
_entity_poly.pdbx_strand_id
1 'polypeptide(L)'
;MLILSRVGGKDGCLLYNGAEAEGFHIAAGTSYIYPTNFPVRQYQATMVKTSLFKNTLVSLPTGLGKTFIAAVVMYNYYRWYPCGKVVFMAPTRPLVAQQIRACHNIMNIPVGDTVEMTGNLNAQQQMTLWKEKRVFFLTPQVMVNDLRTNSCPPSLIKCLVVDEAHRAVKDYAYCQVNPSFTYTLLPQFLQ
;
A
#
# COMPACT_ATOMS: atom_id res chain seq x y z
N MET A 1 -3.37 -10.65 4.63
CA MET A 1 -2.78 -9.38 4.14
C MET A 1 -3.91 -8.54 3.60
N LEU A 2 -4.05 -7.29 4.04
CA LEU A 2 -5.10 -6.39 3.59
C LEU A 2 -4.50 -5.40 2.59
N ILE A 3 -5.12 -5.24 1.43
CA ILE A 3 -4.73 -4.27 0.41
C ILE A 3 -5.86 -3.26 0.28
N LEU A 4 -5.56 -2.01 0.60
CA LEU A 4 -6.48 -0.89 0.51
C LEU A 4 -6.00 0.08 -0.54
N SER A 5 -6.93 0.64 -1.29
CA SER A 5 -6.65 1.64 -2.31
C SER A 5 -7.75 2.68 -2.36
N ARG A 6 -7.39 3.93 -2.66
CA ARG A 6 -8.38 5.00 -2.87
C ARG A 6 -9.08 4.91 -4.23
N VAL A 7 -8.55 4.13 -5.17
CA VAL A 7 -9.20 3.91 -6.46
C VAL A 7 -10.03 2.65 -6.41
N GLY A 8 -11.27 2.80 -5.97
CA GLY A 8 -12.32 1.89 -6.38
C GLY A 8 -12.74 2.28 -7.79
N GLY A 9 -12.12 1.70 -8.83
CA GLY A 9 -12.70 1.76 -10.16
C GLY A 9 -14.10 1.17 -10.08
N LYS A 10 -15.15 2.01 -10.15
CA LYS A 10 -16.51 1.48 -10.30
C LYS A 10 -16.52 0.69 -11.60
N ASP A 11 -16.93 -0.57 -11.50
CA ASP A 11 -17.18 -1.46 -12.65
C ASP A 11 -15.96 -1.83 -13.51
N GLY A 12 -14.76 -1.90 -12.90
CA GLY A 12 -13.57 -2.45 -13.57
C GLY A 12 -12.99 -1.56 -14.68
N CYS A 13 -13.44 -0.31 -14.76
CA CYS A 13 -12.84 0.68 -15.64
C CYS A 13 -11.63 1.34 -14.93
N LEU A 14 -10.48 1.32 -15.58
CA LEU A 14 -9.24 1.96 -15.09
C LEU A 14 -9.32 3.50 -15.10
N LEU A 15 -10.28 4.07 -15.83
CA LEU A 15 -10.47 5.50 -15.99
C LEU A 15 -11.62 5.96 -15.09
N TYR A 16 -11.28 6.46 -13.90
CA TYR A 16 -12.20 7.10 -12.97
C TYR A 16 -11.81 8.57 -12.80
N ASN A 17 -12.77 9.50 -12.88
CA ASN A 17 -12.54 10.94 -12.82
C ASN A 17 -13.11 11.61 -11.55
N GLY A 18 -13.44 10.83 -10.50
CA GLY A 18 -13.86 11.40 -9.22
C GLY A 18 -12.70 11.95 -8.39
N ALA A 19 -12.98 12.67 -7.29
CA ALA A 19 -11.97 13.24 -6.41
C ALA A 19 -10.93 12.22 -5.89
N GLU A 20 -11.33 10.96 -5.71
CA GLU A 20 -10.43 9.87 -5.32
C GLU A 20 -9.30 9.61 -6.35
N ALA A 21 -9.55 9.92 -7.63
CA ALA A 21 -8.59 9.77 -8.73
C ALA A 21 -7.65 10.98 -8.91
N GLU A 22 -7.70 11.98 -8.05
CA GLU A 22 -6.78 13.11 -8.10
C GLU A 22 -5.32 12.65 -8.13
N GLY A 23 -4.58 13.14 -9.13
CA GLY A 23 -3.18 12.79 -9.38
C GLY A 23 -2.96 11.49 -10.18
N PHE A 24 -4.03 10.89 -10.73
CA PHE A 24 -3.94 9.70 -11.59
C PHE A 24 -3.37 10.05 -12.97
N HIS A 25 -2.35 9.32 -13.39
CA HIS A 25 -1.72 9.49 -14.68
C HIS A 25 -2.40 8.60 -15.72
N ILE A 26 -3.28 9.20 -16.54
CA ILE A 26 -4.16 8.52 -17.51
C ILE A 26 -3.40 7.49 -18.36
N ALA A 27 -2.32 7.89 -19.03
CA ALA A 27 -1.56 7.00 -19.91
C ALA A 27 -0.82 5.87 -19.16
N ALA A 28 -0.53 6.04 -17.87
CA ALA A 28 0.05 4.96 -17.07
C ALA A 28 -1.04 4.00 -16.58
N GLY A 29 -2.23 4.54 -16.33
CA GLY A 29 -3.44 3.89 -15.87
C GLY A 29 -4.15 3.02 -16.89
N THR A 30 -3.91 3.18 -18.19
CA THR A 30 -4.54 2.35 -19.24
C THR A 30 -4.13 0.88 -19.17
N SER A 31 -3.07 0.55 -18.44
CA SER A 31 -2.62 -0.82 -18.21
C SER A 31 -2.06 -1.00 -16.81
N TYR A 32 -2.00 -2.26 -16.36
CA TYR A 32 -1.20 -2.65 -15.21
C TYR A 32 -0.03 -3.53 -15.68
N ILE A 33 1.08 -3.43 -14.97
CA ILE A 33 2.28 -4.24 -15.21
C ILE A 33 2.25 -5.44 -14.27
N TYR A 34 2.44 -6.63 -14.85
CA TYR A 34 2.64 -7.88 -14.15
C TYR A 34 4.03 -8.41 -14.52
N PRO A 35 4.80 -8.96 -13.57
CA PRO A 35 6.18 -9.35 -13.84
C PRO A 35 6.24 -10.54 -14.79
N THR A 36 7.16 -10.49 -15.76
CA THR A 36 7.34 -11.52 -16.80
C THR A 36 8.40 -12.57 -16.43
N ASN A 37 9.21 -12.29 -15.42
CA ASN A 37 10.29 -13.15 -14.93
C ASN A 37 9.84 -14.18 -13.86
N PHE A 38 8.54 -14.26 -13.58
CA PHE A 38 7.96 -15.24 -12.64
C PHE A 38 6.87 -16.07 -13.35
N PRO A 39 6.71 -17.35 -12.97
CA PRO A 39 5.62 -18.16 -13.50
C PRO A 39 4.26 -17.58 -13.08
N VAL A 40 3.37 -17.40 -14.06
CA VAL A 40 2.03 -16.87 -13.81
C VAL A 40 1.19 -17.94 -13.13
N ARG A 41 0.69 -17.64 -11.93
CA ARG A 41 -0.28 -18.47 -11.22
C ARG A 41 -1.64 -17.79 -11.27
N GLN A 42 -2.64 -18.48 -11.82
CA GLN A 42 -3.95 -17.89 -12.08
C GLN A 42 -4.59 -17.27 -10.83
N TYR A 43 -4.48 -17.92 -9.67
CA TYR A 43 -5.01 -17.38 -8.42
C TYR A 43 -4.34 -16.05 -8.01
N GLN A 44 -3.03 -15.90 -8.24
CA GLN A 44 -2.31 -14.65 -7.94
C GLN A 44 -2.73 -13.55 -8.93
N ALA A 45 -2.86 -13.89 -10.21
CA ALA A 45 -3.32 -12.95 -11.24
C ALA A 45 -4.73 -12.43 -10.94
N THR A 46 -5.65 -13.32 -10.57
CA THR A 46 -7.01 -12.95 -10.14
C THR A 46 -6.97 -12.06 -8.89
N MET A 47 -6.19 -12.41 -7.87
CA MET A 47 -6.08 -11.60 -6.65
C MET A 47 -5.46 -10.23 -6.90
N VAL A 48 -4.44 -10.13 -7.77
CA VAL A 48 -3.87 -8.84 -8.20
C VAL A 48 -4.94 -8.00 -8.88
N LYS A 49 -5.63 -8.57 -9.88
CA LYS A 49 -6.68 -7.86 -10.61
C LYS A 49 -7.77 -7.35 -9.66
N THR A 50 -8.28 -8.19 -8.77
CA THR A 50 -9.27 -7.78 -7.77
C THR A 50 -8.73 -6.66 -6.87
N SER A 51 -7.49 -6.80 -6.37
CA SER A 51 -6.86 -5.82 -5.46
C SER A 51 -6.55 -4.47 -6.12
N LEU A 52 -6.47 -4.40 -7.45
CA LEU A 52 -6.27 -3.14 -8.17
C LEU A 52 -7.54 -2.28 -8.19
N PHE A 53 -8.72 -2.90 -8.13
CA PHE A 53 -10.02 -2.21 -8.27
C PHE A 53 -10.89 -2.26 -7.00
N LYS A 54 -10.54 -3.12 -6.03
CA LYS A 54 -11.30 -3.33 -4.81
C LYS A 54 -10.37 -3.50 -3.63
N ASN A 55 -10.76 -2.92 -2.50
CA ASN A 55 -10.16 -3.23 -1.22
C ASN A 55 -10.30 -4.73 -0.94
N THR A 56 -9.18 -5.40 -0.71
CA THR A 56 -9.12 -6.86 -0.74
C THR A 56 -8.38 -7.40 0.48
N LEU A 57 -9.04 -8.27 1.23
CA LEU A 57 -8.39 -9.12 2.23
C LEU A 57 -7.87 -10.39 1.54
N VAL A 58 -6.58 -10.44 1.30
CA VAL A 58 -5.91 -11.63 0.74
C VAL A 58 -5.62 -12.62 1.88
N SER A 59 -6.40 -13.70 1.90
CA SER A 59 -6.22 -14.85 2.79
C SER A 59 -5.58 -16.01 2.02
N LEU A 60 -4.25 -16.08 2.12
CA LEU A 60 -3.45 -17.19 1.58
C LEU A 60 -2.53 -17.74 2.68
N PRO A 61 -2.30 -19.06 2.75
CA PRO A 61 -1.21 -19.65 3.52
C PRO A 61 0.16 -19.00 3.24
N THR A 62 1.09 -19.16 4.17
CA THR A 62 2.48 -18.71 3.99
C THR A 62 3.14 -19.49 2.85
N GLY A 63 4.02 -18.83 2.08
CA GLY A 63 4.67 -19.43 0.92
C GLY A 63 3.87 -19.39 -0.39
N LEU A 64 2.57 -19.04 -0.37
CA LEU A 64 1.74 -18.97 -1.59
C LEU A 64 1.77 -17.60 -2.31
N GLY A 65 2.67 -16.70 -1.90
CA GLY A 65 2.95 -15.46 -2.63
C GLY A 65 2.06 -14.27 -2.29
N LYS A 66 1.68 -14.08 -1.02
CA LYS A 66 1.04 -12.84 -0.54
C LYS A 66 1.86 -11.59 -0.90
N THR A 67 3.16 -11.64 -0.61
CA THR A 67 4.10 -10.55 -0.93
C THR A 67 4.19 -10.29 -2.44
N PHE A 68 4.08 -11.33 -3.27
CA PHE A 68 4.05 -11.15 -4.72
C PHE A 68 2.84 -10.32 -5.15
N ILE A 69 1.65 -10.66 -4.65
CA ILE A 69 0.43 -9.89 -4.94
C ILE A 69 0.59 -8.44 -4.50
N ALA A 70 1.09 -8.19 -3.29
CA ALA A 70 1.34 -6.85 -2.78
C ALA A 70 2.34 -6.06 -3.64
N ALA A 71 3.49 -6.64 -3.99
CA ALA A 71 4.51 -5.98 -4.77
C ALA A 71 3.97 -5.53 -6.14
N VAL A 72 3.21 -6.40 -6.82
CA VAL A 72 2.59 -6.08 -8.10
C VAL A 72 1.57 -4.94 -7.97
N VAL A 73 0.71 -4.98 -6.94
CA VAL A 73 -0.28 -3.91 -6.72
C VAL A 73 0.41 -2.59 -6.40
N MET A 74 1.36 -2.58 -5.47
CA MET A 74 2.12 -1.40 -5.07
C MET A 74 2.83 -0.74 -6.25
N TYR A 75 3.48 -1.53 -7.11
CA TYR A 75 4.20 -1.02 -8.27
C TYR A 75 3.25 -0.32 -9.27
N ASN A 76 2.05 -0.86 -9.45
CA ASN A 76 1.06 -0.23 -10.32
C ASN A 76 0.54 1.08 -9.76
N TYR A 77 0.22 1.13 -8.46
CA TYR A 77 -0.16 2.39 -7.81
C TYR A 77 0.96 3.43 -7.82
N TYR A 78 2.22 3.00 -7.67
CA TYR A 78 3.38 3.86 -7.83
C TYR A 78 3.44 4.46 -9.25
N ARG A 79 3.19 3.68 -10.31
CA ARG A 79 3.14 4.21 -11.69
C ARG A 79 1.96 5.13 -11.94
N TRP A 80 0.79 4.72 -11.46
CA TRP A 80 -0.48 5.42 -11.71
C TRP A 80 -0.58 6.74 -10.99
N TYR A 81 0.14 6.91 -9.88
CA TYR A 81 0.13 8.15 -9.09
C TYR A 81 1.53 8.73 -8.91
N PRO A 82 2.07 9.47 -9.91
CA PRO A 82 3.38 10.11 -9.85
C PRO A 82 3.60 10.98 -8.60
N CYS A 83 2.56 11.63 -8.09
CA CYS A 83 2.62 12.45 -6.87
C CYS A 83 2.08 11.74 -5.61
N GLY A 84 1.55 10.52 -5.75
CA GLY A 84 0.99 9.75 -4.66
C GLY A 84 2.04 8.96 -3.87
N LYS A 85 1.62 8.46 -2.71
CA LYS A 85 2.40 7.65 -1.79
C LYS A 85 1.84 6.23 -1.72
N VAL A 86 2.72 5.25 -1.67
CA VAL A 86 2.42 3.83 -1.50
C VAL A 86 3.05 3.36 -0.20
N VAL A 87 2.27 2.71 0.65
CA VAL A 87 2.72 2.34 2.00
C VAL A 87 2.55 0.84 2.20
N PHE A 88 3.59 0.19 2.70
CA PHE A 88 3.55 -1.19 3.19
C PHE A 88 3.83 -1.20 4.69
N MET A 89 2.92 -1.79 5.45
CA MET A 89 3.03 -1.94 6.89
C MET A 89 3.30 -3.40 7.26
N ALA A 90 4.32 -3.63 8.08
CA ALA A 90 4.61 -4.94 8.66
C ALA A 90 4.79 -4.82 10.19
N PRO A 91 4.52 -5.88 10.97
CA PRO A 91 4.43 -5.74 12.43
C PRO A 91 5.77 -5.49 13.13
N THR A 92 6.91 -5.84 12.51
CA THR A 92 8.25 -5.67 13.11
C THR A 92 9.25 -5.16 12.08
N ARG A 93 10.31 -4.48 12.53
CA ARG A 93 11.38 -3.97 11.64
C ARG A 93 12.05 -5.08 10.79
N PRO A 94 12.38 -6.27 11.34
CA PRO A 94 12.92 -7.35 10.51
C PRO A 94 11.98 -7.78 9.38
N LEU A 95 10.67 -7.80 9.63
CA LEU A 95 9.68 -8.11 8.61
C LEU A 95 9.59 -6.97 7.58
N VAL A 96 9.61 -5.71 8.00
CA VAL A 96 9.69 -4.56 7.08
C VAL A 96 10.88 -4.70 6.13
N ALA A 97 12.09 -4.93 6.67
CA ALA A 97 13.30 -5.12 5.87
C ALA A 97 13.23 -6.33 4.92
N GLN A 98 12.58 -7.42 5.33
CA GLN A 98 12.33 -8.58 4.48
C GLN A 98 11.40 -8.23 3.31
N GLN A 99 10.32 -7.49 3.57
CA GLN A 99 9.33 -7.13 2.57
C GLN A 99 9.89 -6.11 1.56
N ILE A 100 10.79 -5.21 1.98
CA ILE A 100 11.54 -4.32 1.06
C ILE A 100 12.29 -5.15 0.02
N ARG A 101 13.15 -6.07 0.48
CA ARG A 101 13.95 -6.93 -0.42
C ARG A 101 13.06 -7.75 -1.34
N ALA A 102 12.00 -8.34 -0.80
CA ALA A 102 11.07 -9.13 -1.60
C ALA A 102 10.35 -8.29 -2.66
N CYS A 103 9.89 -7.09 -2.32
CA CYS A 103 9.22 -6.20 -3.28
C CYS A 103 10.16 -5.79 -4.41
N HIS A 104 11.42 -5.41 -4.12
CA HIS A 104 12.41 -5.06 -5.15
C HIS A 104 12.79 -6.24 -6.06
N ASN A 105 12.85 -7.46 -5.50
CA ASN A 105 13.16 -8.66 -6.29
C ASN A 105 12.00 -9.04 -7.23
N ILE A 106 10.76 -8.78 -6.82
CA ILE A 106 9.55 -9.14 -7.59
C ILE A 106 9.25 -8.06 -8.64
N MET A 107 9.29 -6.79 -8.22
CA MET A 107 9.02 -5.63 -9.05
C MET A 107 10.16 -4.63 -8.91
N ASN A 108 10.62 -4.07 -10.03
CA ASN A 108 11.70 -3.08 -10.02
C ASN A 108 11.19 -1.69 -9.59
N ILE A 109 10.66 -1.57 -8.37
CA ILE A 109 10.36 -0.29 -7.73
C ILE A 109 11.69 0.44 -7.50
N PRO A 110 11.85 1.71 -7.95
CA PRO A 110 13.11 2.42 -7.79
C PRO A 110 13.53 2.56 -6.33
N VAL A 111 14.73 2.06 -5.99
CA VAL A 111 15.27 2.13 -4.62
C VAL A 111 15.40 3.60 -4.15
N GLY A 112 15.71 4.52 -5.08
CA GLY A 112 15.78 5.96 -4.80
C GLY A 112 14.47 6.57 -4.30
N ASP A 113 13.32 5.99 -4.66
CA ASP A 113 11.98 6.44 -4.25
C ASP A 113 11.44 5.68 -3.03
N THR A 114 12.16 4.65 -2.59
CA THR A 114 11.78 3.78 -1.47
C THR A 114 12.49 4.18 -0.19
N VAL A 115 11.81 4.06 0.95
CA VAL A 115 12.41 4.24 2.27
C VAL A 115 11.85 3.28 3.31
N GLU A 116 12.74 2.77 4.17
CA GLU A 116 12.37 2.18 5.46
C GLU A 116 12.20 3.30 6.48
N MET A 117 10.97 3.58 6.89
CA MET A 117 10.70 4.61 7.89
C MET A 117 10.68 4.01 9.29
N THR A 118 11.50 4.56 10.18
CA THR A 118 11.67 4.07 11.55
C THR A 118 11.24 5.13 12.57
N GLY A 119 10.76 4.69 13.73
CA GLY A 119 10.32 5.57 14.81
C GLY A 119 11.43 6.31 15.57
N ASN A 120 12.69 6.17 15.15
CA ASN A 120 13.82 6.86 15.77
C ASN A 120 14.12 8.21 15.09
N LEU A 121 13.47 8.49 13.97
CA LEU A 121 13.61 9.74 13.23
C LEU A 121 12.85 10.86 13.94
N ASN A 122 13.39 12.06 13.95
CA ASN A 122 12.66 13.22 14.45
C ASN A 122 11.59 13.67 13.43
N ALA A 123 10.64 14.50 13.87
CA ALA A 123 9.51 14.94 13.03
C ALA A 123 9.96 15.64 11.74
N GLN A 124 11.04 16.44 11.78
CA GLN A 124 11.55 17.14 10.60
C GLN A 124 12.14 16.18 9.56
N GLN A 125 12.87 15.16 10.00
CA GLN A 125 13.39 14.10 9.14
C GLN A 125 12.24 13.30 8.51
N GLN A 126 11.23 12.94 9.29
CA GLN A 126 10.05 12.23 8.77
C GLN A 126 9.33 13.06 7.70
N MET A 127 9.06 14.35 7.96
CA MET A 127 8.44 15.25 6.99
C MET A 127 9.26 15.36 5.69
N THR A 128 10.58 15.40 5.80
CA THR A 128 11.49 15.46 4.64
C THR A 128 11.36 14.18 3.81
N LEU A 129 11.39 13.01 4.44
CA LEU A 129 11.18 11.74 3.76
C LEU A 129 9.79 11.65 3.13
N TRP A 130 8.73 12.12 3.79
CA TRP A 130 7.38 12.17 3.20
C TRP A 130 7.29 13.08 1.97
N LYS A 131 8.14 14.12 1.87
CA LYS A 131 8.23 14.96 0.68
C LYS A 131 9.01 14.28 -0.44
N GLU A 132 10.18 13.74 -0.13
CA GLU A 132 11.14 13.22 -1.13
C GLU A 132 10.83 11.81 -1.63
N LYS A 133 10.25 10.95 -0.79
CA LYS A 133 10.06 9.52 -1.07
C LYS A 133 8.61 9.23 -1.46
N ARG A 134 8.40 8.11 -2.13
CA ARG A 134 7.08 7.72 -2.67
C ARG A 134 6.62 6.36 -2.19
N VAL A 135 7.54 5.46 -1.87
CA VAL A 135 7.24 4.11 -1.38
C VAL A 135 7.79 3.95 0.04
N PHE A 136 6.91 3.69 0.98
CA PHE A 136 7.23 3.66 2.41
C PHE A 136 7.03 2.26 2.94
N PHE A 137 8.04 1.74 3.63
CA PHE A 137 7.98 0.50 4.37
C PHE A 137 8.18 0.84 5.84
N LEU A 138 7.18 0.55 6.68
CA LEU A 138 7.19 1.00 8.08
C LEU A 138 6.35 0.09 8.98
N THR A 139 6.44 0.30 10.28
CA THR A 139 5.54 -0.37 11.23
C THR A 139 4.26 0.45 11.43
N PRO A 140 3.13 -0.18 11.77
CA PRO A 140 1.86 0.52 12.02
C PRO A 140 1.98 1.66 13.03
N GLN A 141 2.80 1.47 14.06
CA GLN A 141 3.04 2.51 15.08
C GLN A 141 3.66 3.77 14.49
N VAL A 142 4.60 3.62 13.54
CA VAL A 142 5.20 4.77 12.84
C VAL A 142 4.13 5.49 12.02
N MET A 143 3.29 4.74 11.29
CA MET A 143 2.21 5.32 10.50
C MET A 143 1.26 6.17 11.35
N VAL A 144 0.80 5.63 12.48
CA VAL A 144 -0.12 6.34 13.38
C VAL A 144 0.51 7.60 13.93
N ASN A 145 1.78 7.52 14.34
CA ASN A 145 2.49 8.69 14.84
C ASN A 145 2.56 9.79 13.77
N ASP A 146 2.94 9.43 12.53
CA ASP A 146 3.09 10.38 11.43
C ASP A 146 1.77 11.02 11.00
N LEU A 147 0.67 10.27 11.06
CA LEU A 147 -0.68 10.79 10.81
C LEU A 147 -1.13 11.72 11.93
N ARG A 148 -0.86 11.35 13.19
CA ARG A 148 -1.22 12.14 14.37
C ARG A 148 -0.47 13.48 14.41
N THR A 149 0.79 13.50 13.97
CA THR A 149 1.61 14.73 13.91
C THR A 149 1.43 15.50 12.61
N ASN A 150 0.54 15.08 11.70
CA ASN A 150 0.37 15.64 10.36
C ASN A 150 1.68 15.67 9.53
N SER A 151 2.64 14.79 9.82
CA SER A 151 3.86 14.62 9.02
C SER A 151 3.54 14.06 7.63
N CYS A 152 2.47 13.27 7.53
CA CYS A 152 1.95 12.68 6.30
C CYS A 152 0.50 13.09 6.05
N PRO A 153 0.20 13.83 4.98
CA PRO A 153 -1.18 14.06 4.55
C PRO A 153 -1.83 12.73 4.10
N PRO A 154 -2.91 12.26 4.74
CA PRO A 154 -3.55 10.99 4.38
C PRO A 154 -4.05 10.97 2.92
N SER A 155 -4.34 12.13 2.34
CA SER A 155 -4.83 12.28 0.97
C SER A 155 -3.83 11.87 -0.10
N LEU A 156 -2.53 11.91 0.22
CA LEU A 156 -1.47 11.51 -0.69
C LEU A 156 -1.30 10.00 -0.75
N ILE A 157 -1.81 9.24 0.22
CA ILE A 157 -1.69 7.77 0.25
C ILE A 157 -2.72 7.17 -0.72
N LYS A 158 -2.23 6.51 -1.77
CA LYS A 158 -3.08 5.94 -2.83
C LYS A 158 -3.22 4.42 -2.72
N CYS A 159 -2.24 3.76 -2.09
CA CYS A 159 -2.26 2.33 -1.80
C CYS A 159 -1.63 2.06 -0.43
N LEU A 160 -2.30 1.25 0.37
CA LEU A 160 -1.87 0.79 1.69
C LEU A 160 -1.93 -0.74 1.74
N VAL A 161 -0.80 -1.37 1.97
CA VAL A 161 -0.69 -2.81 2.22
C VAL A 161 -0.44 -3.03 3.71
N VAL A 162 -1.23 -3.89 4.32
CA VAL A 162 -1.08 -4.32 5.71
C VAL A 162 -0.77 -5.81 5.76
N ASP A 163 0.47 -6.12 6.10
CA ASP A 163 0.89 -7.49 6.38
C ASP A 163 0.42 -7.92 7.76
N GLU A 164 0.12 -9.21 7.90
CA GLU A 164 -0.42 -9.79 9.14
C GLU A 164 -1.64 -9.05 9.70
N ALA A 165 -2.54 -8.61 8.81
CA ALA A 165 -3.77 -7.87 9.16
C ALA A 165 -4.66 -8.55 10.22
N HIS A 166 -4.55 -9.87 10.42
CA HIS A 166 -5.24 -10.57 11.50
C HIS A 166 -4.80 -10.09 12.91
N ARG A 167 -3.61 -9.47 13.02
CA ARG A 167 -3.12 -8.85 14.26
C ARG A 167 -3.76 -7.49 14.54
N ALA A 168 -4.51 -6.93 13.58
CA ALA A 168 -5.14 -5.61 13.71
C ALA A 168 -6.45 -5.62 14.53
N VAL A 169 -6.92 -6.79 14.98
CA VAL A 169 -8.26 -6.98 15.60
C VAL A 169 -8.31 -6.61 17.09
N LYS A 170 -7.16 -6.48 17.77
CA LYS A 170 -7.10 -6.22 19.23
C LYS A 170 -6.41 -4.87 19.52
N ASP A 171 -7.17 -3.79 19.59
CA ASP A 171 -6.78 -2.44 20.09
C ASP A 171 -5.47 -1.82 19.56
N TYR A 172 -4.98 -2.29 18.41
CA TYR A 172 -3.71 -1.81 17.89
C TYR A 172 -3.89 -0.56 17.03
N ALA A 173 -2.82 0.26 17.00
CA ALA A 173 -2.52 1.41 16.13
C ALA A 173 -3.31 1.50 14.80
N TYR A 174 -3.60 0.37 14.13
CA TYR A 174 -4.45 0.28 12.95
C TYR A 174 -5.82 1.00 13.05
N CYS A 175 -6.50 0.99 14.20
CA CYS A 175 -7.79 1.65 14.38
C CYS A 175 -7.71 3.17 14.57
N GLN A 176 -6.52 3.72 14.81
CA GLN A 176 -6.30 5.16 15.05
C GLN A 176 -5.85 5.93 13.80
N VAL A 177 -5.77 5.26 12.66
CA VAL A 177 -5.59 5.90 11.35
C VAL A 177 -6.87 6.70 11.04
N ASN A 178 -6.81 8.00 11.32
CA ASN A 178 -7.80 9.08 11.24
C ASN A 178 -9.15 8.73 10.53
N PRO A 179 -10.31 9.11 11.12
CA PRO A 179 -11.67 8.91 10.56
C PRO A 179 -11.85 9.17 9.05
N SER A 180 -11.10 10.09 8.45
CA SER A 180 -11.15 10.33 6.99
C SER A 180 -10.64 9.16 6.12
N PHE A 181 -9.90 8.22 6.72
CA PHE A 181 -9.43 6.97 6.13
C PHE A 181 -10.30 5.77 6.60
N THR A 182 -10.83 5.85 7.83
CA THR A 182 -11.60 4.79 8.50
C THR A 182 -13.07 4.73 8.10
N TYR A 183 -13.74 5.87 7.84
CA TYR A 183 -15.19 5.91 7.54
C TYR A 183 -15.58 5.18 6.24
N THR A 184 -14.64 4.99 5.31
CA THR A 184 -14.91 4.31 4.03
C THR A 184 -14.46 2.84 4.00
N LEU A 185 -13.59 2.39 4.92
CA LEU A 185 -12.78 1.18 4.70
C LEU A 185 -12.83 0.07 5.77
N LEU A 186 -13.25 0.36 7.01
CA LEU A 186 -13.22 -0.62 8.11
C LEU A 186 -14.58 -1.12 8.66
N PRO A 187 -15.74 -0.45 8.50
CA PRO A 187 -16.99 -0.98 9.03
C PRO A 187 -17.50 -2.28 8.37
N GLN A 188 -16.97 -2.67 7.20
CA GLN A 188 -17.43 -3.87 6.47
C GLN A 188 -16.68 -5.16 6.84
N PHE A 189 -15.64 -5.10 7.67
CA PHE A 189 -14.81 -6.28 8.01
C PHE A 189 -14.78 -6.63 9.51
N LEU A 190 -15.51 -5.89 10.35
CA LEU A 190 -15.57 -6.08 11.81
C LEU A 190 -17.01 -6.27 12.35
N GLN A 191 -17.91 -6.81 11.53
CA GLN A 191 -19.14 -7.44 12.00
C GLN A 191 -19.02 -8.96 11.87
#